data_AF-A0A1H8ETV3-F1
#
_entry.id   AF-A0A1H8ETV3-F1
#
_cell.length_a   1.000
_cell.length_b   1.000
_cell.length_c   1.000
_cell.angle_alpha   90.00
_cell.angle_beta   90.00
_cell.angle_gamma   90.00
#
_symmetry.space_group_name_H-M   'P 1'
#
loop_
_entity.id
_entity.type
_entity.pdbx_description
1 polymer ?
#
loop_
_entity_poly.entity_id
_entity_poly.type
_entity_poly.pdbx_seq_one_letter_code
_entity_poly.pdbx_strand_id
1 'polypeptide(L)'
;MKKILLITTLLISTLAASAQKNTSLSYIDKFKDDAIRIMHETGIPASIVLGVAMHESGCGNSTIAQNLNNQFGVKGYNTVVYTKHNKKVRTSYKKYDSVFDSFQDFARIMTERKQFSHLADALTHYDYKGWAKGIQRAGYAGSRKWAAQVLGIINKYDLNDLDENPATQTQLADATTKQQ
;
A
#
# COMPACT_ATOMS: atom_id res chain seq x y z
N MET A 1 20.41 62.23 28.75
CA MET A 1 20.88 60.88 28.36
C MET A 1 19.67 59.97 28.19
N LYS A 2 19.69 59.19 27.11
CA LYS A 2 18.81 58.10 26.62
C LYS A 2 17.94 57.43 27.71
N LYS A 3 16.71 56.98 27.42
CA LYS A 3 16.45 55.72 26.71
C LYS A 3 15.00 55.66 26.20
N ILE A 4 14.82 55.43 24.91
CA ILE A 4 13.54 55.06 24.27
C ILE A 4 13.37 53.56 24.44
N LEU A 5 12.24 53.13 25.01
CA LEU A 5 11.89 51.72 25.17
C LEU A 5 11.17 51.25 23.89
N LEU A 6 11.89 50.52 23.03
CA LEU A 6 11.32 49.91 21.83
C LEU A 6 10.74 48.54 22.22
N ILE A 7 9.41 48.43 22.31
CA ILE A 7 8.72 47.16 22.52
C ILE A 7 8.54 46.51 21.14
N THR A 8 9.43 45.59 20.79
CA THR A 8 9.26 44.72 19.62
C THR A 8 8.36 43.53 20.00
N THR A 9 7.09 43.58 19.61
CA THR A 9 6.19 42.43 19.69
C THR A 9 6.57 41.42 18.61
N LEU A 10 7.26 40.36 18.99
CA LEU A 10 7.54 39.21 18.13
C LEU A 10 6.28 38.34 18.07
N LEU A 11 5.54 38.42 16.96
CA LEU A 11 4.46 37.49 16.61
C LEU A 11 5.09 36.12 16.32
N ILE A 12 5.08 35.23 17.32
CA ILE A 12 5.45 33.83 17.15
C ILE A 12 4.22 33.13 16.55
N SER A 13 4.21 32.97 15.22
CA SER A 13 3.28 32.09 14.53
C SER A 13 3.63 30.64 14.86
N THR A 14 2.84 30.00 15.71
CA THR A 14 2.95 28.56 15.97
C THR A 14 2.48 27.80 14.73
N LEU A 15 3.42 27.26 13.97
CA LEU A 15 3.14 26.24 12.96
C LEU A 15 2.73 24.94 13.67
N ALA A 16 1.44 24.78 13.92
CA ALA A 16 0.88 23.49 14.26
C ALA A 16 0.95 22.60 13.00
N ALA A 17 1.98 21.76 12.90
CA ALA A 17 2.04 20.73 11.87
C ALA A 17 0.94 19.70 12.17
N SER A 18 -0.19 19.81 11.49
CA SER A 18 -1.18 18.72 11.47
C SER A 18 -0.60 17.58 10.61
N ALA A 19 -0.63 16.36 11.13
CA ALA A 19 -0.31 15.19 10.32
C ALA A 19 -1.43 15.02 9.29
N GLN A 20 -1.18 15.44 8.04
CA GLN A 20 -2.15 15.31 6.96
C GLN A 20 -2.43 13.83 6.70
N LYS A 21 -3.72 13.46 6.69
CA LYS A 21 -4.15 12.11 6.35
C LYS A 21 -3.82 11.84 4.88
N ASN A 22 -3.21 10.70 4.59
CA ASN A 22 -2.99 10.28 3.20
C ASN A 22 -4.34 10.11 2.50
N THR A 23 -4.49 10.68 1.31
CA THR A 23 -5.62 10.40 0.43
C THR A 23 -5.34 9.13 -0.37
N SER A 24 -6.37 8.56 -0.97
CA SER A 24 -6.19 7.38 -1.83
C SER A 24 -5.28 7.69 -3.01
N LEU A 25 -5.46 8.85 -3.66
CA LEU A 25 -4.63 9.24 -4.81
C LEU A 25 -3.17 9.47 -4.42
N SER A 26 -2.91 10.18 -3.30
CA SER A 26 -1.52 10.36 -2.84
C SER A 26 -0.85 9.06 -2.45
N TYR A 27 -1.62 8.08 -1.95
CA TYR A 27 -1.10 6.76 -1.64
C TYR A 27 -0.78 5.96 -2.90
N ILE A 28 -1.66 6.00 -3.91
CA ILE A 28 -1.44 5.37 -5.21
C ILE A 28 -0.18 5.95 -5.87
N ASP A 29 -0.09 7.27 -5.98
CA ASP A 29 1.07 7.93 -6.58
C ASP A 29 2.39 7.55 -5.92
N LYS A 30 2.35 7.35 -4.59
CA LYS A 30 3.54 6.99 -3.82
C LYS A 30 3.98 5.54 -4.00
N PHE A 31 3.05 4.60 -4.21
CA PHE A 31 3.34 3.16 -4.10
C PHE A 31 3.00 2.35 -5.36
N LYS A 32 2.50 2.98 -6.44
CA LYS A 32 2.20 2.29 -7.70
C LYS A 32 3.43 1.61 -8.30
N ASP A 33 4.58 2.28 -8.30
CA ASP A 33 5.82 1.74 -8.90
C ASP A 33 6.35 0.55 -8.07
N ASP A 34 6.20 0.60 -6.75
CA ASP A 34 6.51 -0.52 -5.87
C ASP A 34 5.59 -1.72 -6.13
N ALA A 35 4.29 -1.48 -6.36
CA ALA A 35 3.34 -2.54 -6.68
C ALA A 35 3.61 -3.17 -8.06
N ILE A 36 3.94 -2.35 -9.06
CA ILE A 36 4.36 -2.80 -10.40
C ILE A 36 5.63 -3.65 -10.30
N ARG A 37 6.61 -3.19 -9.51
CA ARG A 37 7.84 -3.96 -9.29
C ARG A 37 7.58 -5.32 -8.67
N ILE A 38 6.74 -5.40 -7.63
CA ILE A 38 6.32 -6.69 -7.05
C ILE A 38 5.65 -7.58 -8.09
N MET A 39 4.80 -7.00 -8.96
CA MET A 39 4.15 -7.76 -10.02
C MET A 39 5.15 -8.40 -10.96
N HIS A 40 6.15 -7.65 -11.45
CA HIS A 40 7.17 -8.22 -12.32
C HIS A 40 8.04 -9.25 -11.60
N GLU A 41 8.33 -9.05 -10.31
CA GLU A 41 9.13 -9.98 -9.50
C GLU A 41 8.38 -11.29 -9.19
N THR A 42 7.05 -11.27 -9.07
CA THR A 42 6.28 -12.36 -8.43
C THR A 42 5.07 -12.87 -9.22
N GLY A 43 4.62 -12.17 -10.25
CA GLY A 43 3.43 -12.49 -11.03
C GLY A 43 2.10 -12.14 -10.34
N ILE A 44 2.12 -11.56 -9.14
CA ILE A 44 0.90 -11.06 -8.48
C ILE A 44 0.49 -9.73 -9.14
N PRO A 45 -0.78 -9.52 -9.52
CA PRO A 45 -1.22 -8.26 -10.10
C PRO A 45 -0.84 -7.06 -9.23
N ALA A 46 -0.28 -6.01 -9.83
CA ALA A 46 0.03 -4.75 -9.16
C ALA A 46 -1.22 -4.15 -8.51
N SER A 47 -2.37 -4.27 -9.19
CA SER A 47 -3.68 -3.86 -8.68
C SER A 47 -4.09 -4.59 -7.41
N ILE A 48 -3.71 -5.87 -7.27
CA ILE A 48 -3.97 -6.67 -6.07
C ILE A 48 -3.06 -6.24 -4.92
N VAL A 49 -1.76 -6.10 -5.18
CA VAL A 49 -0.81 -5.64 -4.17
C VAL A 49 -1.26 -4.29 -3.61
N LEU A 50 -1.54 -3.32 -4.50
CA LEU A 50 -1.89 -1.96 -4.12
C LEU A 50 -3.30 -1.87 -3.54
N GLY A 51 -4.29 -2.55 -4.14
CA GLY A 51 -5.68 -2.56 -3.67
C GLY A 51 -5.84 -3.17 -2.28
N VAL A 52 -5.13 -4.27 -2.00
CA VAL A 52 -5.11 -4.88 -0.66
C VAL A 52 -4.38 -3.97 0.32
N ALA A 53 -3.21 -3.43 -0.03
CA ALA A 53 -2.48 -2.50 0.83
C ALA A 53 -3.36 -1.29 1.22
N MET A 54 -4.06 -0.68 0.26
CA MET A 54 -4.99 0.42 0.49
C MET A 54 -6.14 0.03 1.43
N HIS A 55 -6.72 -1.16 1.24
CA HIS A 55 -7.81 -1.67 2.07
C HIS A 55 -7.37 -1.87 3.52
N GLU A 56 -6.30 -2.62 3.73
CA GLU A 56 -5.84 -3.05 5.06
C GLU A 56 -5.23 -1.89 5.87
N SER A 57 -4.51 -0.98 5.19
CA SER A 57 -3.87 0.16 5.84
C SER A 57 -4.76 1.40 5.94
N GLY A 58 -5.93 1.39 5.29
CA GLY A 58 -6.73 2.61 5.08
C GLY A 58 -5.93 3.69 4.36
N CYS A 59 -5.25 3.31 3.26
CA CYS A 59 -4.30 4.16 2.51
C CYS A 59 -3.16 4.69 3.39
N GLY A 60 -2.54 3.83 4.20
CA GLY A 60 -1.39 4.14 5.05
C GLY A 60 -1.70 4.90 6.33
N ASN A 61 -2.98 5.10 6.64
CA ASN A 61 -3.41 5.90 7.79
C ASN A 61 -3.61 5.07 9.07
N SER A 62 -3.59 3.75 8.98
CA SER A 62 -3.70 2.89 10.16
C SER A 62 -2.51 3.10 11.09
N THR A 63 -2.73 2.93 12.40
CA THR A 63 -1.64 3.02 13.39
C THR A 63 -0.53 2.01 13.09
N ILE A 64 -0.88 0.83 12.58
CA ILE A 64 0.06 -0.23 12.23
C ILE A 64 0.92 0.19 11.03
N ALA A 65 0.30 0.73 9.98
CA ALA A 65 1.02 1.26 8.83
C ALA A 65 1.98 2.40 9.21
N GLN A 66 1.51 3.37 10.00
CA GLN A 66 2.29 4.55 10.37
C GLN A 66 3.47 4.26 11.30
N ASN A 67 3.33 3.30 12.22
CA ASN A 67 4.35 3.06 13.25
C ASN A 67 5.26 1.86 12.93
N LEU A 68 4.79 0.93 12.11
CA LEU A 68 5.47 -0.34 11.86
C LEU A 68 5.78 -0.58 10.38
N ASN A 69 5.49 0.39 9.50
CA ASN A 69 5.59 0.26 8.04
C ASN A 69 4.79 -0.93 7.47
N ASN A 70 3.82 -1.45 8.23
CA ASN A 70 3.11 -2.67 7.89
C ASN A 70 1.76 -2.34 7.23
N GLN A 71 1.72 -2.39 5.90
CA GLN A 71 0.50 -2.02 5.17
C GLN A 71 -0.58 -3.11 5.14
N PHE A 72 -0.18 -4.37 5.34
CA PHE A 72 -1.05 -5.53 5.16
C PHE A 72 -1.54 -6.14 6.48
N GLY A 73 -1.12 -5.58 7.63
CA GLY A 73 -1.49 -6.10 8.94
C GLY A 73 -0.90 -7.48 9.24
N VAL A 74 0.26 -7.82 8.66
CA VAL A 74 0.87 -9.14 8.84
C VAL A 74 1.32 -9.30 10.30
N LYS A 75 0.93 -10.41 10.92
CA LYS A 75 1.37 -10.81 12.26
C LYS A 75 2.60 -11.71 12.19
N GLY A 76 3.44 -11.62 13.21
CA GLY A 76 4.61 -12.47 13.43
C GLY A 76 4.58 -13.13 14.81
N TYR A 77 5.62 -13.91 15.09
CA TYR A 77 5.76 -14.63 16.35
C TYR A 77 6.31 -13.76 17.49
N ASN A 78 7.07 -12.72 17.15
CA ASN A 78 7.73 -11.86 18.11
C ASN A 78 6.80 -10.73 18.58
N THR A 79 6.97 -10.33 19.85
CA THR A 79 6.33 -9.11 20.37
C THR A 79 7.15 -7.90 19.96
N VAL A 80 6.53 -6.99 19.22
CA VAL A 80 7.08 -5.68 18.88
C VAL A 80 6.56 -4.63 19.85
N VAL A 81 7.42 -3.68 20.22
CA VAL A 81 7.07 -2.51 21.02
C VAL A 81 7.31 -1.24 20.22
N TYR A 82 6.32 -0.36 20.14
CA TYR A 82 6.45 0.97 19.56
C TYR A 82 5.79 2.02 20.46
N THR A 83 6.07 3.30 20.22
CA THR A 83 5.53 4.40 21.01
C THR A 83 4.41 5.10 20.26
N LYS A 84 3.22 5.22 20.88
CA LYS A 84 2.10 5.99 20.38
C LYS A 84 1.63 6.96 21.46
N HIS A 85 1.61 8.26 21.16
CA HIS A 85 1.21 9.31 22.11
C HIS A 85 1.91 9.18 23.48
N ASN A 86 3.24 9.04 23.47
CA ASN A 86 4.10 8.83 24.64
C ASN A 86 3.80 7.57 25.47
N LYS A 87 3.01 6.63 24.95
CA LYS A 87 2.75 5.33 25.58
C LYS A 87 3.38 4.20 24.77
N LYS A 88 4.01 3.25 25.47
CA LYS A 88 4.50 2.02 24.85
C LYS A 88 3.32 1.11 24.51
N VAL A 89 3.25 0.64 23.27
CA VAL A 89 2.26 -0.30 22.77
C VAL A 89 2.98 -1.60 22.40
N ARG A 90 2.48 -2.73 22.91
CA ARG A 90 2.94 -4.07 22.55
C ARG A 90 2.01 -4.69 21.51
N THR A 91 2.57 -5.36 20.51
CA THR A 91 1.79 -6.01 19.46
C THR A 91 2.50 -7.22 18.87
N SER A 92 1.73 -8.12 18.25
CA SER A 92 2.24 -9.22 17.43
C SER A 92 2.32 -8.88 15.94
N TYR A 93 1.96 -7.66 15.52
CA TYR A 93 2.20 -7.22 14.14
C TYR A 93 3.70 -7.12 13.84
N LYS A 94 4.10 -7.56 12.65
CA LYS A 94 5.46 -7.38 12.16
C LYS A 94 5.77 -5.90 12.00
N LYS A 95 7.02 -5.53 12.29
CA LYS A 95 7.62 -4.24 11.94
C LYS A 95 8.55 -4.45 10.76
N TYR A 96 8.53 -3.50 9.84
CA TYR A 96 9.39 -3.48 8.65
C TYR A 96 10.26 -2.23 8.67
N ASP A 97 11.42 -2.30 8.00
CA ASP A 97 12.33 -1.16 7.89
C ASP A 97 11.79 -0.15 6.89
N SER A 98 11.15 -0.63 5.83
CA SER A 98 10.45 0.19 4.83
C SER A 98 9.02 -0.29 4.58
N VAL A 99 8.20 0.57 3.97
CA VAL A 99 6.87 0.16 3.48
C VAL A 99 7.02 -0.93 2.41
N PHE A 100 8.02 -0.81 1.54
CA PHE A 100 8.26 -1.77 0.48
C PHE A 100 8.58 -3.17 1.01
N ASP A 101 9.30 -3.31 2.12
CA ASP A 101 9.56 -4.64 2.71
C ASP A 101 8.25 -5.33 3.15
N SER A 102 7.23 -4.55 3.53
CA SER A 102 5.91 -5.09 3.82
C SER A 102 5.19 -5.59 2.56
N PHE A 103 5.43 -4.96 1.40
CA PHE A 103 4.93 -5.41 0.11
C PHE A 103 5.60 -6.71 -0.31
N GLN A 104 6.93 -6.80 -0.15
CA GLN A 104 7.67 -8.02 -0.39
C GLN A 104 7.20 -9.18 0.49
N ASP A 105 6.98 -8.94 1.79
CA ASP A 105 6.50 -9.99 2.68
C ASP A 105 5.05 -10.42 2.38
N PHE A 106 4.18 -9.50 1.93
CA PHE A 106 2.88 -9.86 1.40
C PHE A 106 3.00 -10.75 0.15
N ALA A 107 3.82 -10.35 -0.82
CA ALA A 107 4.02 -11.11 -2.04
C ALA A 107 4.57 -12.52 -1.75
N ARG A 108 5.52 -12.61 -0.83
CA ARG A 108 6.08 -13.85 -0.31
C ARG A 108 5.02 -14.72 0.37
N ILE A 109 4.11 -14.13 1.16
CA ILE A 109 2.99 -14.87 1.75
C ILE A 109 2.11 -15.49 0.67
N MET A 110 1.80 -14.73 -0.39
CA MET A 110 0.93 -15.19 -1.47
C MET A 110 1.56 -16.27 -2.34
N THR A 111 2.88 -16.23 -2.53
CA THR A 111 3.61 -17.14 -3.43
C THR A 111 4.21 -18.35 -2.74
N GLU A 112 4.62 -18.25 -1.48
CA GLU A 112 5.33 -19.34 -0.79
C GLU A 112 4.47 -20.12 0.19
N ARG A 113 3.46 -19.51 0.82
CA ARG A 113 2.66 -20.25 1.80
C ARG A 113 1.72 -21.19 1.09
N LYS A 114 1.74 -22.48 1.47
CA LYS A 114 0.85 -23.53 0.96
C LYS A 114 -0.63 -23.14 0.85
N GLN A 115 -1.10 -22.26 1.76
CA GLN A 115 -2.46 -21.73 1.74
C GLN A 115 -2.79 -20.90 0.49
N PHE A 116 -1.81 -20.21 -0.09
CA PHE A 116 -1.99 -19.23 -1.17
C PHE A 116 -1.20 -19.55 -2.44
N SER A 117 -0.08 -20.27 -2.35
CA SER A 117 0.88 -20.48 -3.44
C SER A 117 0.25 -20.99 -4.74
N HIS A 118 -0.76 -21.85 -4.61
CA HIS A 118 -1.54 -22.39 -5.74
C HIS A 118 -2.20 -21.30 -6.62
N LEU A 119 -2.40 -20.09 -6.10
CA LEU A 119 -2.92 -18.97 -6.89
C LEU A 119 -1.90 -18.50 -7.91
N ALA A 120 -0.61 -18.43 -7.54
CA ALA A 120 0.46 -18.05 -8.46
C ALA A 120 0.67 -19.09 -9.56
N ASP A 121 0.42 -20.37 -9.25
CA ASP A 121 0.51 -21.47 -10.23
C ASP A 121 -0.68 -21.44 -11.22
N ALA A 122 -1.84 -20.97 -10.79
CA ALA A 122 -3.10 -21.07 -11.55
C ALA A 122 -3.50 -19.78 -12.27
N LEU A 123 -3.00 -18.62 -11.83
CA LEU A 123 -3.47 -17.31 -12.27
C LEU A 123 -2.31 -16.46 -12.78
N THR A 124 -2.57 -15.72 -13.87
CA THR A 124 -1.65 -14.70 -14.36
C THR A 124 -1.90 -13.37 -13.67
N HIS A 125 -0.99 -12.41 -13.84
CA HIS A 125 -1.14 -11.06 -13.30
C HIS A 125 -2.31 -10.28 -13.94
N TYR A 126 -2.87 -10.77 -15.06
CA TYR A 126 -4.08 -10.20 -15.67
C TYR A 126 -5.38 -10.55 -14.93
N ASP A 127 -5.41 -11.64 -14.18
CA ASP A 127 -6.64 -12.11 -13.53
C ASP A 127 -6.77 -11.58 -12.08
N TYR A 128 -6.72 -10.26 -11.92
CA TYR A 128 -6.90 -9.62 -10.62
C TYR A 128 -8.22 -10.02 -9.92
N LYS A 129 -9.27 -10.33 -10.69
CA LYS A 129 -10.55 -10.84 -10.15
C LYS A 129 -10.40 -12.24 -9.57
N GLY A 130 -9.72 -13.13 -10.27
CA GLY A 130 -9.35 -14.47 -9.81
C GLY A 130 -8.51 -14.40 -8.55
N TRP A 131 -7.50 -13.52 -8.52
CA TRP A 131 -6.64 -13.29 -7.37
C TRP A 131 -7.43 -12.83 -6.14
N ALA A 132 -8.24 -11.77 -6.24
CA ALA A 132 -9.02 -11.28 -5.10
C ALA A 132 -9.97 -12.36 -4.54
N LYS A 133 -10.67 -13.08 -5.42
CA LYS A 133 -11.57 -14.16 -4.98
C LYS A 133 -10.79 -15.36 -4.41
N GLY A 134 -9.64 -15.68 -5.00
CA GLY A 134 -8.75 -16.76 -4.57
C GLY A 134 -8.19 -16.51 -3.17
N ILE A 135 -7.65 -15.32 -2.94
CA ILE A 135 -7.13 -14.88 -1.63
C ILE A 135 -8.24 -14.97 -0.56
N GLN A 136 -9.47 -14.54 -0.87
CA GLN A 136 -10.59 -14.68 0.05
C GLN A 136 -10.92 -16.16 0.34
N ARG A 137 -11.06 -16.99 -0.70
CA ARG A 137 -11.38 -18.42 -0.54
C ARG A 137 -10.31 -19.16 0.23
N ALA A 138 -9.06 -18.78 0.05
CA ALA A 138 -7.92 -19.31 0.77
C ALA A 138 -7.92 -18.88 2.26
N GLY A 139 -8.76 -17.94 2.68
CA GLY A 139 -8.97 -17.60 4.09
C GLY A 139 -8.12 -16.43 4.59
N TYR A 140 -7.68 -15.52 3.72
CA TYR A 140 -6.93 -14.33 4.12
C TYR A 140 -7.71 -13.42 5.08
N ALA A 141 -9.01 -13.24 4.83
CA ALA A 141 -9.91 -12.44 5.66
C ALA A 141 -11.20 -13.22 5.96
N GLY A 142 -11.71 -13.09 7.19
CA GLY A 142 -12.97 -13.72 7.60
C GLY A 142 -14.23 -13.08 7.00
N SER A 143 -14.11 -11.86 6.45
CA SER A 143 -15.24 -11.14 5.85
C SER A 143 -15.62 -11.74 4.49
N ARG A 144 -16.91 -12.08 4.33
CA ARG A 144 -17.48 -12.53 3.05
C ARG A 144 -17.45 -11.44 1.96
N LYS A 145 -17.27 -10.17 2.35
CA LYS A 145 -17.25 -9.02 1.44
C LYS A 145 -15.85 -8.58 1.06
N TRP A 146 -14.79 -9.19 1.61
CA TRP A 146 -13.42 -8.71 1.46
C TRP A 146 -13.01 -8.55 -0.01
N ALA A 147 -13.20 -9.58 -0.84
CA ALA A 147 -12.85 -9.51 -2.25
C ALA A 147 -13.66 -8.43 -2.99
N ALA A 148 -14.95 -8.28 -2.66
CA ALA A 148 -15.78 -7.23 -3.24
C ALA A 148 -15.28 -5.82 -2.83
N GLN A 149 -14.78 -5.65 -1.61
CA GLN A 149 -14.20 -4.38 -1.15
C GLN A 149 -12.88 -4.06 -1.85
N VAL A 150 -12.00 -5.06 -2.00
CA VAL A 150 -10.74 -4.91 -2.73
C VAL A 150 -11.00 -4.61 -4.20
N LEU A 151 -11.89 -5.36 -4.86
CA LEU A 151 -12.29 -5.10 -6.24
C LEU A 151 -12.96 -3.73 -6.41
N GLY A 152 -13.74 -3.30 -5.41
CA GLY A 152 -14.31 -1.95 -5.39
C GLY A 152 -13.24 -0.86 -5.35
N ILE A 153 -12.13 -1.07 -4.64
CA ILE A 153 -10.97 -0.15 -4.66
C ILE A 153 -10.29 -0.18 -6.02
N ILE A 154 -9.98 -1.37 -6.55
CA ILE A 154 -9.31 -1.53 -7.85
C ILE A 154 -10.10 -0.80 -8.94
N ASN A 155 -11.40 -1.05 -9.04
CA ASN A 155 -12.26 -0.43 -10.06
C ASN A 155 -12.47 1.07 -9.84
N LYS A 156 -12.44 1.55 -8.58
CA LYS A 156 -12.67 2.98 -8.30
C LYS A 156 -11.49 3.85 -8.73
N TYR A 157 -10.29 3.28 -8.73
CA TYR A 157 -9.05 3.99 -9.03
C TYR A 157 -8.33 3.43 -10.26
N ASP A 158 -9.02 2.60 -11.05
CA ASP A 158 -8.51 1.96 -12.27
C ASP A 158 -7.14 1.28 -12.06
N LEU A 159 -6.94 0.65 -10.90
CA LEU A 159 -5.64 0.08 -10.53
C LEU A 159 -5.23 -1.08 -11.44
N ASN A 160 -6.19 -1.71 -12.12
CA ASN A 160 -5.93 -2.76 -13.11
C ASN A 160 -5.15 -2.25 -14.33
N ASP A 161 -5.11 -0.94 -14.58
CA ASP A 161 -4.27 -0.38 -15.64
C ASP A 161 -2.78 -0.52 -15.33
N LEU A 162 -2.42 -0.74 -14.05
CA LEU A 162 -1.07 -1.05 -13.60
C LEU A 162 -0.66 -2.50 -13.90
N ASP A 163 -1.62 -3.38 -14.20
CA ASP A 163 -1.34 -4.80 -14.46
C ASP A 163 -0.81 -5.06 -15.88
N GLU A 164 -0.45 -4.01 -16.62
CA GLU A 164 0.08 -3.97 -17.99
C GLU A 164 -0.50 -4.98 -18.99
N ASN A 165 -1.32 -4.50 -19.93
CA ASN A 165 -1.60 -5.19 -21.20
C ASN A 165 -0.52 -4.83 -22.24
N PRO A 166 0.28 -5.79 -22.76
CA PRO A 166 1.32 -5.56 -23.77
C PRO A 166 0.81 -4.85 -25.04
N ALA A 167 -0.48 -4.95 -25.35
CA ALA A 167 -1.09 -4.28 -26.49
C ALA A 167 -1.07 -2.74 -26.38
N THR A 168 -1.09 -2.18 -25.18
CA THR A 168 -1.16 -0.72 -24.96
C THR A 168 0.20 -0.06 -25.19
N GLN A 169 1.30 -0.71 -24.82
CA GLN A 169 2.65 -0.18 -25.02
C GLN A 169 3.08 -0.22 -26.48
N THR A 170 2.77 -1.30 -27.21
CA THR A 170 3.04 -1.39 -28.65
C THR A 170 2.27 -0.34 -29.44
N GLN A 171 1.00 -0.09 -29.09
CA GLN A 171 0.20 0.94 -29.76
C GLN A 171 0.67 2.38 -29.48
N LEU A 172 1.13 2.68 -28.26
CA LEU A 172 1.69 3.99 -27.90
C LEU A 172 3.08 4.21 -28.53
N ALA A 173 3.93 3.18 -28.57
CA ALA A 173 5.22 3.23 -29.25
C ALA A 173 5.07 3.39 -30.78
N ASP A 174 4.14 2.68 -31.40
CA ASP A 174 3.85 2.77 -32.83
C ASP A 174 3.18 4.10 -33.22
N ALA A 175 2.35 4.67 -32.35
CA ALA A 175 1.72 5.98 -32.57
C ALA A 175 2.73 7.14 -32.48
N THR A 176 3.74 7.02 -31.61
CA THR A 176 4.78 8.04 -31.42
C THR A 176 5.83 8.01 -32.55
N THR A 177 6.07 6.83 -33.14
CA THR A 177 7.01 6.65 -34.25
C THR A 177 6.44 7.13 -35.60
N LYS A 178 5.11 7.20 -35.76
CA LYS A 178 4.45 7.67 -37.00
C LYS A 178 4.23 9.19 -37.07
N GLN A 179 4.61 9.95 -36.05
CA GLN A 179 4.48 11.42 -35.99
C GLN A 179 5.83 12.15 -36.08
N GLN A 180 6.92 11.43 -36.39
CA GLN A 180 8.22 11.98 -36.78
C GLN A 180 8.50 11.63 -38.24
#